data_AF-A0A2T2TCB1-F1
#
_entry.id   AF-A0A2T2TCB1-F1
#
_cell.length_a   1.000
_cell.length_b   1.000
_cell.length_c   1.000
_cell.angle_alpha   90.00
_cell.angle_beta   90.00
_cell.angle_gamma   90.00
#
_symmetry.space_group_name_H-M   'P 1'
#
loop_
_entity.id
_entity.type
_entity.pdbx_description
1 polymer ?
#
loop_
_entity_poly.entity_id
_entity_poly.type
_entity_poly.pdbx_seq_one_letter_code
_entity_poly.pdbx_strand_id
1 'polypeptide(L)'
;LCGHLHVSAIKPLSIIPREHRIVIASAGTATSSRGRGLTSSVNFYNVVTVEPDAFSVEERRYVPDEQQFVRDGVTRFDRTG
;
A
#
# COMPACT_ATOMS: atom_id res chain seq x y z
N LEU A 1 -1.21 -3.93 8.50
CA LEU A 1 -0.83 -4.45 7.17
C LEU A 1 -1.71 -5.64 6.87
N CYS A 2 -2.35 -5.68 5.70
CA CYS A 2 -3.29 -6.73 5.33
C CYS A 2 -2.91 -7.32 3.97
N GLY A 3 -3.19 -8.61 3.78
CA GLY A 3 -3.05 -9.33 2.51
C GLY A 3 -4.37 -10.01 2.13
N HIS A 4 -4.30 -11.16 1.45
CA HIS A 4 -5.43 -12.05 1.12
C HIS A 4 -6.30 -11.66 -0.09
N LEU A 5 -6.65 -10.39 -0.27
CA LEU A 5 -7.55 -9.99 -1.37
C LEU A 5 -6.83 -9.75 -2.70
N HIS A 6 -5.50 -9.75 -2.73
CA HIS A 6 -4.71 -9.42 -3.94
C HIS A 6 -5.04 -8.03 -4.52
N VAL A 7 -5.47 -7.09 -3.67
CA VAL A 7 -5.78 -5.70 -4.04
C VAL A 7 -4.84 -4.77 -3.29
N SER A 8 -4.23 -3.82 -4.01
CA SER A 8 -3.53 -2.69 -3.38
C SER A 8 -4.53 -1.64 -2.93
N ALA A 9 -4.45 -1.20 -1.68
CA ALA A 9 -5.31 -0.15 -1.14
C ALA A 9 -4.66 0.50 0.09
N ILE A 10 -4.67 1.82 0.12
CA ILE A 10 -4.28 2.63 1.28
C ILE A 10 -5.49 3.45 1.71
N LYS A 11 -5.97 3.26 2.95
CA LYS A 11 -7.12 3.99 3.48
C LYS A 11 -6.90 4.41 4.94
N PRO A 12 -7.10 5.69 5.29
CA PRO A 12 -7.15 6.12 6.68
C PRO A 12 -8.47 5.70 7.34
N LEU A 13 -8.40 5.36 8.63
CA LEU A 13 -9.53 5.06 9.50
C LEU A 13 -9.40 5.90 10.78
N SER A 14 -10.45 6.65 11.12
CA SER A 14 -10.54 7.43 12.37
C SER A 14 -11.32 6.63 13.41
N ILE A 15 -10.78 6.45 14.62
CA ILE A 15 -11.48 5.77 15.73
C ILE A 15 -12.07 6.79 16.71
N ILE A 16 -13.34 7.12 16.60
CA ILE A 16 -14.01 8.00 17.58
C ILE A 16 -14.28 7.21 18.88
N PRO A 17 -13.95 7.71 20.08
CA PRO A 17 -13.69 9.12 20.44
C PRO A 17 -12.21 9.48 20.65
N ARG A 18 -11.23 8.76 20.09
CA ARG A 18 -9.79 9.06 20.27
C ARG A 18 -9.09 9.41 18.97
N GLU A 19 -8.06 10.24 19.07
CA GLU A 19 -7.26 10.74 17.94
C GLU A 19 -6.36 9.67 17.26
N HIS A 20 -6.57 8.39 17.56
CA HIS A 20 -5.80 7.31 16.94
C HIS A 20 -6.24 7.14 15.48
N ARG A 21 -5.48 7.75 14.58
CA ARG A 21 -5.58 7.56 13.13
C ARG A 21 -4.89 6.23 12.79
N ILE A 22 -5.65 5.25 12.35
CA ILE A 22 -5.12 4.00 11.80
C ILE A 22 -5.03 4.14 10.29
N VAL A 23 -3.94 3.68 9.68
CA VAL A 23 -3.87 3.51 8.22
C VAL A 23 -3.89 2.03 7.89
N ILE A 24 -4.86 1.63 7.08
CA ILE A 24 -4.95 0.29 6.51
C ILE A 24 -4.22 0.34 5.16
N ALA A 25 -3.12 -0.41 5.07
CA ALA A 25 -2.40 -0.65 3.83
C ALA A 25 -2.47 -2.14 3.47
N SER A 26 -3.05 -2.42 2.31
CA SER A 26 -3.02 -3.71 1.63
C SER A 26 -2.14 -3.58 0.40
N ALA A 27 -1.20 -4.51 0.22
CA ALA A 27 -0.17 -4.41 -0.83
C ALA A 27 -0.41 -5.36 -2.02
N GLY A 28 -1.57 -6.03 -2.09
CA GLY A 28 -1.84 -7.02 -3.12
C GLY A 28 -0.92 -8.25 -3.02
N THR A 29 -0.24 -8.61 -4.12
CA THR A 29 0.69 -9.75 -4.19
C THR A 29 1.91 -9.40 -5.02
N ALA A 30 3.10 -9.78 -4.54
CA ALA A 30 4.36 -9.52 -5.25
C ALA A 30 4.67 -10.54 -6.36
N THR A 31 4.08 -11.74 -6.33
CA THR A 31 4.50 -12.85 -7.21
C THR A 31 3.36 -13.67 -7.82
N SER A 32 2.12 -13.45 -7.39
CA SER A 32 0.99 -14.27 -7.83
C SER A 32 0.16 -13.56 -8.89
N SER A 33 -0.29 -14.31 -9.89
CA SER A 33 -1.30 -13.91 -10.87
C SER A 33 -2.71 -14.39 -10.52
N ARG A 34 -2.90 -14.89 -9.28
CA ARG A 34 -4.21 -15.41 -8.79
C ARG A 34 -5.10 -14.32 -8.21
N GLY A 35 -4.78 -13.04 -8.43
CA GLY A 35 -5.65 -11.94 -8.03
C GLY A 35 -6.99 -11.99 -8.77
N ARG A 36 -8.03 -11.35 -8.20
CA ARG A 36 -9.36 -11.29 -8.82
C ARG A 36 -9.62 -9.87 -9.34
N GLY A 37 -10.30 -9.74 -10.49
CA GLY A 37 -10.68 -8.45 -11.06
C GLY A 37 -9.56 -7.75 -11.83
N LEU A 38 -9.60 -6.42 -11.91
CA LEU A 38 -8.71 -5.58 -12.75
C LEU A 38 -7.21 -5.65 -12.37
N THR A 39 -6.87 -6.19 -11.19
CA THR A 39 -5.49 -6.35 -10.72
C THR A 39 -5.00 -7.80 -10.77
N SER A 40 -5.72 -8.71 -11.42
CA SER A 40 -5.40 -10.15 -11.44
C SER A 40 -4.01 -10.47 -11.99
N SER A 41 -3.53 -9.67 -12.95
CA SER A 41 -2.23 -9.83 -13.62
C SER A 41 -1.17 -8.86 -13.15
N VAL A 42 -1.43 -8.06 -12.11
CA VAL A 42 -0.52 -6.99 -11.69
C VAL A 42 0.01 -7.26 -10.29
N ASN A 43 1.33 -7.32 -10.19
CA ASN A 43 2.01 -7.53 -8.92
C ASN A 43 2.37 -6.21 -8.25
N PHE A 44 2.23 -6.19 -6.93
CA PHE A 44 2.48 -5.02 -6.10
C PHE A 44 3.25 -5.40 -4.83
N TYR A 45 3.99 -4.44 -4.30
CA TYR A 45 4.42 -4.42 -2.90
C TYR A 45 4.47 -2.97 -2.40
N ASN A 46 4.48 -2.80 -1.08
CA ASN A 46 4.61 -1.47 -0.48
C ASN A 46 5.98 -1.30 0.18
N VAL A 47 6.58 -0.12 0.03
CA VAL A 47 7.69 0.33 0.87
C VAL A 47 7.12 1.30 1.90
N VAL A 48 7.29 0.99 3.19
CA VAL A 48 6.87 1.87 4.28
C VAL A 48 8.10 2.52 4.87
N THR A 49 8.17 3.85 4.78
CA THR A 49 9.20 4.65 5.45
C THR A 49 8.57 5.31 6.66
N VAL A 50 9.17 5.13 7.83
CA VAL A 50 8.70 5.70 9.09
C VAL A 50 9.73 6.73 9.56
N GLU A 51 9.27 7.95 9.75
CA GLU A 51 10.04 9.09 10.24
C GLU A 51 9.54 9.48 11.64
N PRO A 52 10.25 10.39 12.35
CA PRO A 52 9.80 10.84 13.66
C PRO A 52 8.41 11.49 13.63
N ASP A 53 8.14 12.33 12.64
CA ASP A 53 6.97 13.20 12.50
C ASP A 53 5.96 12.72 11.44
N ALA A 54 6.25 11.64 10.72
CA ALA A 54 5.39 11.13 9.67
C ALA A 54 5.69 9.67 9.32
N PHE A 55 4.88 9.10 8.46
CA PHE A 55 5.26 7.93 7.68
C PHE A 55 4.70 8.04 6.26
N SER A 56 5.35 7.36 5.32
CA SER A 56 4.88 7.25 3.95
C SER A 56 4.74 5.79 3.53
N VAL A 57 3.76 5.53 2.67
CA VAL A 57 3.56 4.25 2.01
C VAL A 57 3.75 4.49 0.52
N GLU A 58 4.81 3.91 -0.04
CA GLU A 58 5.06 3.87 -1.47
C GLU A 58 4.53 2.56 -2.05
N GLU A 59 3.67 2.66 -3.05
CA GLU A 59 3.17 1.51 -3.81
C GLU A 59 4.12 1.27 -5.00
N ARG A 60 4.58 0.03 -5.14
CA ARG A 60 5.45 -0.42 -6.22
C ARG A 60 4.68 -1.41 -7.07
N ARG A 61 4.64 -1.20 -8.39
CA ARG A 61 3.94 -2.02 -9.37
C ARG A 61 4.94 -2.70 -10.28
N TYR A 62 4.78 -4.00 -10.52
CA TYR A 62 5.57 -4.70 -11.52
C TYR A 62 5.13 -4.31 -12.93
N VAL A 63 6.10 -3.94 -13.77
CA VAL A 63 5.89 -3.64 -15.19
C VAL A 63 6.59 -4.73 -16.00
N PRO A 64 5.83 -5.62 -16.68
CA PRO A 64 6.42 -6.74 -17.43
C PRO A 64 7.43 -6.32 -18.50
N ASP A 65 7.13 -5.24 -19.23
CA ASP A 65 7.98 -4.75 -20.32
C ASP A 65 9.35 -4.27 -19.82
N GLU A 66 9.40 -3.73 -18.60
CA GLU A 66 10.62 -3.27 -17.95
C GLU A 66 11.26 -4.35 -17.06
N GLN A 67 10.57 -5.47 -16.85
CA GLN A 67 10.95 -6.58 -15.99
C GLN A 67 11.32 -6.18 -14.55
N GLN A 68 10.74 -5.09 -14.05
CA GLN A 68 11.06 -4.55 -12.73
C GLN A 68 9.84 -3.95 -12.03
N PHE A 69 9.98 -3.73 -10.73
CA PHE A 69 9.01 -2.96 -9.95
C PHE A 69 9.34 -1.48 -9.99
N VAL A 70 8.41 -0.70 -10.52
CA VAL A 70 8.50 0.75 -10.58
C VAL A 70 7.60 1.39 -9.53
N ARG A 71 7.89 2.63 -9.16
CA ARG A 71 7.06 3.40 -8.25
C ARG A 71 5.74 3.75 -8.95
N ASP A 72 4.63 3.39 -8.32
CA ASP A 72 3.27 3.61 -8.83
C ASP A 72 2.62 4.79 -8.11
N GLY A 73 2.84 4.92 -6.79
CA GLY A 73 2.29 6.01 -5.99
C GLY A 73 2.97 6.15 -4.63
N VAL A 74 2.79 7.30 -3.98
CA VAL A 74 3.20 7.53 -2.58
C VAL A 74 2.10 8.28 -1.85
N THR A 75 1.72 7.77 -0.69
CA THR A 75 0.87 8.48 0.26
C THR A 75 1.66 8.77 1.54
N ARG A 76 1.68 10.03 1.98
CA ARG A 76 2.30 10.46 3.23
C ARG A 76 1.23 10.76 4.28
N PHE A 77 1.51 10.40 5.53
CA PHE A 77 0.69 10.67 6.69
C PHE A 77 1.54 11.35 7.76
N ASP A 78 1.23 12.60 8.08
CA ASP A 78 1.90 13.32 9.15
C ASP A 78 1.34 12.86 10.52
N ARG A 79 2.24 12.63 11.47
CA ARG A 79 1.92 12.52 12.88
C ARG A 79 1.70 13.94 13.39
N THR A 80 0.49 14.46 13.18
CA THR A 80 0.06 15.64 13.95
C THR A 80 0.18 15.30 15.43
N GLY A 81 0.93 16.11 16.17
CA GLY A 81 0.97 16.07 17.64
C GLY A 81 -0.36 16.45 18.26
#